data_AF-A0A968GA03-F1
#
_entry.id   AF-A0A968GA03-F1
#
_cell.length_a   1.000
_cell.length_b   1.000
_cell.length_c   1.000
_cell.angle_alpha   90.00
_cell.angle_beta   90.00
_cell.angle_gamma   90.00
#
_symmetry.space_group_name_H-M   'P 1'
#
loop_
_entity.id
_entity.type
_entity.pdbx_description
1 polymer ?
#
loop_
_entity_poly.entity_id
_entity_poly.type
_entity_poly.pdbx_seq_one_letter_code
_entity_poly.pdbx_strand_id
1 'polypeptide(L)'
;MKYRQPIIVLSLLLFLVAVALTGFLLYQRNQTGLPLIVSGGTSDLNINPSTPIIEEDGNGNSIDITVDGSDLDTELGIDNPELPTENPDELENLATPEEEIPFKRELQNTREYKVRSGDTVSGITVKEWGNVVLWPDLYVNNQWIYDDPDLILPGEIVVVFDKLGMGRSELTADEIKLLSEAYIKVYTLYAQLGPKRNASKWYTLGLALRVEPRFFEIYADRIDPRDIEMVRSLNQQAKALR
;
A
#
# COMPACT_ATOMS: atom_id res chain seq x y z
N MET A 1 -39.19 44.21 3.85
CA MET A 1 -39.08 42.81 4.31
C MET A 1 -40.04 41.94 3.52
N LYS A 2 -39.57 41.14 2.56
CA LYS A 2 -40.19 39.93 1.97
C LYS A 2 -39.37 39.51 0.74
N TYR A 3 -39.26 38.20 0.49
CA TYR A 3 -38.58 37.52 -0.65
C TYR A 3 -37.08 37.20 -0.57
N ARG A 4 -36.57 36.67 0.56
CA ARG A 4 -35.30 35.90 0.55
C ARG A 4 -35.45 34.38 0.72
N GLN A 5 -36.66 33.87 0.95
CA GLN A 5 -36.89 32.43 1.12
C GLN A 5 -37.03 31.57 -0.16
N PRO A 6 -37.39 32.06 -1.37
CA PRO A 6 -37.60 31.15 -2.49
C PRO A 6 -36.29 30.53 -3.04
N ILE A 7 -35.15 31.21 -2.89
CA ILE A 7 -33.86 30.75 -3.43
C ILE A 7 -33.34 29.52 -2.65
N ILE A 8 -33.52 29.52 -1.32
CA ILE A 8 -33.06 28.40 -0.48
C ILE A 8 -33.90 27.15 -0.77
N VAL A 9 -35.21 27.30 -0.90
CA VAL A 9 -36.12 26.19 -1.22
C VAL A 9 -35.83 25.61 -2.62
N LEU A 10 -35.57 26.46 -3.60
CA LEU A 10 -35.22 26.02 -4.96
C LEU A 10 -33.87 25.28 -5.00
N SER A 11 -32.88 25.76 -4.24
CA SER A 11 -31.55 25.12 -4.17
C SER A 11 -31.63 23.73 -3.52
N LEU A 12 -32.41 23.61 -2.44
CA LEU A 12 -32.64 22.33 -1.77
C LEU A 12 -33.40 21.34 -2.67
N LEU A 13 -34.40 21.82 -3.42
CA LEU A 13 -35.15 20.99 -4.37
C LEU A 13 -34.24 20.47 -5.50
N LEU A 14 -33.41 21.33 -6.09
CA LEU A 14 -32.46 20.94 -7.15
C LEU A 14 -31.44 19.92 -6.64
N PHE A 15 -30.95 20.09 -5.40
CA PHE A 15 -30.04 19.12 -4.79
C PHE A 15 -30.71 17.75 -4.61
N LEU A 16 -31.95 17.71 -4.11
CA LEU A 16 -32.69 16.45 -3.95
C LEU A 16 -32.96 15.75 -5.28
N VAL A 17 -33.27 16.51 -6.34
CA VAL A 17 -33.45 15.96 -7.69
C VAL A 17 -32.13 15.38 -8.23
N ALA A 18 -31.00 16.06 -8.03
CA ALA A 18 -29.68 15.57 -8.46
C ALA A 18 -29.28 14.27 -7.74
N VAL A 19 -29.51 14.19 -6.42
CA VAL A 19 -29.27 12.98 -5.63
C VAL A 19 -30.18 11.83 -6.10
N ALA A 20 -31.47 12.10 -6.34
CA ALA A 20 -32.41 11.11 -6.83
C ALA A 20 -32.06 10.59 -8.23
N LEU A 21 -31.66 11.47 -9.16
CA LEU A 21 -31.20 11.06 -10.50
C LEU A 21 -29.94 10.20 -10.43
N THR A 22 -28.98 10.59 -9.58
CA THR A 22 -27.72 9.84 -9.43
C THR A 22 -27.98 8.46 -8.85
N GLY A 23 -28.83 8.37 -7.83
CA GLY A 23 -29.26 7.09 -7.25
C GLY A 23 -30.02 6.21 -8.26
N PHE A 24 -30.91 6.80 -9.06
CA PHE A 24 -31.67 6.08 -10.08
C PHE A 24 -30.78 5.53 -11.20
N LEU A 25 -29.79 6.30 -11.66
CA LEU A 25 -28.83 5.84 -12.66
C LEU A 25 -27.94 4.70 -12.14
N LEU A 26 -27.52 4.76 -10.88
CA LEU A 26 -26.78 3.66 -10.24
C LEU A 26 -27.65 2.41 -10.04
N TYR A 27 -28.94 2.59 -9.74
CA TYR A 27 -29.89 1.50 -9.60
C TYR A 27 -30.18 0.80 -10.94
N GLN A 28 -30.43 1.57 -12.01
CA GLN A 28 -30.59 1.06 -13.38
C GLN A 28 -29.35 0.26 -13.82
N ARG A 29 -28.15 0.77 -13.54
CA ARG A 29 -26.87 0.11 -13.86
C ARG A 29 -26.77 -1.30 -13.25
N ASN A 30 -27.28 -1.50 -12.04
CA ASN A 30 -27.20 -2.79 -11.36
C ASN A 30 -28.21 -3.82 -11.88
N GLN A 31 -29.32 -3.37 -12.46
CA GLN A 31 -30.39 -4.24 -12.98
C GLN A 31 -30.09 -4.76 -14.40
N THR A 32 -29.40 -3.99 -15.24
CA THR A 32 -29.31 -4.32 -16.67
C THR A 32 -28.26 -5.37 -17.03
N GLY A 33 -27.34 -5.74 -16.13
CA GLY A 33 -26.34 -6.81 -16.39
C GLY A 33 -25.50 -6.63 -17.66
N LEU A 34 -25.48 -5.42 -18.23
CA LEU A 34 -24.84 -5.14 -19.51
C LEU A 34 -23.31 -5.11 -19.30
N PRO A 35 -22.55 -5.99 -19.96
CA PRO A 35 -21.09 -5.91 -19.93
C PRO A 35 -20.65 -4.60 -20.59
N LEU A 36 -19.59 -4.01 -20.04
CA LEU A 36 -18.91 -2.86 -20.62
C LEU A 36 -18.48 -3.22 -22.06
N ILE A 37 -19.19 -2.73 -23.06
CA ILE A 37 -18.57 -2.48 -24.36
C ILE A 37 -17.66 -1.29 -24.13
N VAL A 38 -16.40 -1.59 -23.78
CA VAL A 38 -15.30 -0.65 -23.95
C VAL A 38 -15.25 -0.37 -25.45
N SER A 39 -15.92 0.71 -25.86
CA SER A 39 -15.72 1.32 -27.17
C SER A 39 -14.27 1.79 -27.17
N GLY A 40 -13.40 0.94 -27.73
CA GLY A 40 -12.03 1.27 -28.06
C GLY A 40 -12.05 2.37 -29.11
N GLY A 41 -12.16 3.61 -28.66
CA GLY A 41 -11.68 4.76 -29.40
C GLY A 41 -10.15 4.67 -29.44
N THR A 42 -9.64 4.14 -30.54
CA THR A 42 -8.26 4.35 -30.98
C THR A 42 -8.09 5.83 -31.29
N SER A 43 -7.87 6.62 -30.25
CA SER A 43 -7.28 7.94 -30.40
C SER A 43 -5.79 7.72 -30.60
N ASP A 44 -5.37 7.79 -31.86
CA ASP A 44 -3.99 8.00 -32.29
C ASP A 44 -3.47 9.34 -31.74
N LEU A 45 -3.30 9.43 -30.43
CA LEU A 45 -2.39 10.39 -29.83
C LEU A 45 -1.02 9.71 -29.80
N ASN A 46 -0.34 9.78 -30.93
CA ASN A 46 1.10 9.62 -31.04
C ASN A 46 1.77 10.74 -30.23
N ILE A 47 1.79 10.57 -28.91
CA ILE A 47 2.69 11.32 -28.03
C ILE A 47 4.03 10.63 -28.19
N ASN A 48 4.78 11.09 -29.19
CA ASN A 48 6.20 10.81 -29.30
C ASN A 48 6.83 11.20 -27.96
N PRO A 49 7.39 10.25 -27.18
CA PRO A 49 8.20 10.63 -26.04
C PRO A 49 9.47 11.23 -26.65
N SER A 50 9.49 12.56 -26.78
CA SER A 50 10.74 13.28 -26.98
C SER A 50 11.68 12.81 -25.89
N THR A 51 12.64 11.99 -26.32
CA THR A 51 13.79 11.58 -25.56
C THR A 51 14.39 12.85 -24.96
N PRO A 52 14.81 12.87 -23.68
CA PRO A 52 15.65 13.96 -23.22
C PRO A 52 16.83 14.03 -24.18
N ILE A 53 16.90 15.13 -24.94
CA ILE A 53 18.09 15.49 -25.69
C ILE A 53 19.15 15.70 -24.63
N ILE A 54 20.00 14.69 -24.45
CA ILE A 54 21.33 14.89 -23.91
C ILE A 54 22.03 15.71 -25.00
N GLU A 55 22.12 17.02 -24.79
CA GLU A 55 23.09 17.82 -25.52
C GLU A 55 24.46 17.25 -25.12
N GLU A 56 25.01 16.45 -26.03
CA GLU A 56 26.40 16.03 -26.02
C GLU A 56 27.21 17.32 -26.18
N ASP A 57 27.63 17.90 -25.06
CA ASP A 57 28.69 18.90 -25.10
C ASP A 57 29.93 18.19 -25.65
N GLY A 58 30.24 18.52 -26.90
CA GLY A 58 31.47 18.17 -27.56
C GLY A 58 32.56 19.08 -27.02
N ASN A 59 32.98 18.88 -25.78
CA ASN A 59 34.28 19.34 -25.33
C ASN A 59 35.11 18.13 -24.89
N GLY A 60 35.83 17.57 -25.87
CA GLY A 60 36.86 16.56 -25.67
C GLY A 60 38.06 17.10 -24.91
N ASN A 61 37.86 17.43 -23.64
CA ASN A 61 38.94 17.72 -22.70
C ASN A 61 39.30 16.40 -22.00
N SER A 62 40.29 15.71 -22.55
CA SER A 62 40.98 14.61 -21.89
C SER A 62 41.63 15.16 -20.62
N ILE A 63 41.02 14.85 -19.46
CA ILE A 63 41.63 15.13 -18.16
C ILE A 63 42.63 13.99 -17.93
N ASP A 64 43.89 14.29 -18.22
CA ASP A 64 45.02 13.44 -17.90
C ASP A 64 45.26 13.53 -16.39
N ILE A 65 44.70 12.56 -15.64
CA ILE A 65 44.91 12.47 -14.19
C ILE A 65 46.30 11.89 -13.98
N THR A 66 47.29 12.78 -13.90
CA THR A 66 48.60 12.45 -13.37
C THR A 66 48.45 12.22 -11.87
N VAL A 67 48.40 10.94 -11.46
CA VAL A 67 48.51 10.56 -10.05
C VAL A 67 49.97 10.74 -9.66
N ASP A 68 50.26 11.88 -9.04
CA ASP A 68 51.55 12.16 -8.43
C ASP A 68 51.72 11.24 -7.21
N GLY A 69 52.62 10.27 -7.37
CA GLY A 69 52.91 9.21 -6.40
C GLY A 69 54.05 9.61 -5.47
N SER A 70 53.89 10.74 -4.77
CA SER A 70 54.84 11.15 -3.73
C SER A 70 54.10 11.55 -2.46
N ASP A 71 54.60 10.99 -1.36
CA ASP A 71 54.46 11.47 0.02
C ASP A 71 53.17 11.12 0.75
N LEU A 72 53.14 9.91 1.33
CA LEU A 72 52.45 9.67 2.60
C LEU A 72 53.05 8.50 3.37
N ASP A 73 54.34 8.61 3.68
CA ASP A 73 54.95 7.89 4.80
C ASP A 73 54.46 8.54 6.10
N THR A 74 53.20 8.27 6.48
CA THR A 74 52.71 8.54 7.84
C THR A 74 52.90 7.28 8.67
N GLU A 75 54.00 7.30 9.41
CA GLU A 75 54.34 6.37 10.48
C GLU A 75 53.24 6.44 11.57
N LEU A 76 52.21 5.60 11.43
CA LEU A 76 51.22 5.39 12.47
C LEU A 76 51.89 4.56 13.58
N GLY A 77 52.33 5.25 14.62
CA GLY A 77 52.69 4.66 15.89
C GLY A 77 51.52 3.81 16.41
N ILE A 78 51.69 2.49 16.32
CA ILE A 78 50.82 1.53 16.97
C ILE A 78 51.18 1.57 18.46
N ASP A 79 50.59 2.54 19.16
CA ASP A 79 50.47 2.46 20.61
C ASP A 79 49.53 1.28 20.88
N ASN A 80 50.16 0.16 21.24
CA ASN A 80 49.56 -1.09 21.66
C ASN A 80 48.56 -0.80 22.80
N PRO A 81 47.23 -0.79 22.57
CA PRO A 81 46.31 -0.63 23.67
C PRO A 81 46.40 -1.90 24.52
N GLU A 82 46.75 -1.74 25.79
CA GLU A 82 46.66 -2.80 26.78
C GLU A 82 45.29 -3.48 26.65
N LEU A 83 45.33 -4.76 26.29
CA LEU A 83 44.16 -5.63 26.23
C LEU A 83 43.42 -5.50 27.57
N PRO A 84 42.14 -5.09 27.58
CA PRO A 84 41.32 -5.24 28.77
C PRO A 84 41.33 -6.72 29.13
N THR A 85 41.80 -7.03 30.34
CA THR A 85 41.64 -8.36 30.93
C THR A 85 40.15 -8.65 31.06
N GLU A 86 39.61 -9.29 30.02
CA GLU A 86 38.26 -9.83 29.98
C GLU A 86 38.08 -10.75 31.18
N ASN A 87 37.14 -10.37 32.04
CA ASN A 87 36.68 -11.19 33.14
C ASN A 87 35.85 -12.33 32.54
N PRO A 88 36.28 -13.61 32.65
CA PRO A 88 35.63 -14.72 31.96
C PRO A 88 34.21 -15.05 32.46
N ASP A 89 33.74 -14.37 33.51
CA ASP A 89 32.41 -14.57 34.09
C ASP A 89 31.33 -13.62 33.54
N GLU A 90 31.63 -12.74 32.56
CA GLU A 90 30.66 -11.77 31.99
C GLU A 90 30.15 -12.13 30.58
N LEU A 91 30.38 -13.37 30.12
CA LEU A 91 29.93 -13.89 28.82
C LEU A 91 28.67 -14.77 28.88
N GLU A 92 28.10 -15.01 30.06
CA GLU A 92 26.96 -15.93 30.24
C GLU A 92 25.58 -15.25 30.18
N ASN A 93 25.51 -14.08 29.57
CA ASN A 93 24.23 -13.45 29.19
C ASN A 93 24.20 -13.10 27.69
N LEU A 94 24.84 -13.94 26.88
CA LEU A 94 24.53 -14.09 25.46
C LEU A 94 23.06 -14.52 25.37
N ALA A 95 22.17 -13.52 25.37
CA ALA A 95 20.80 -13.67 24.96
C ALA A 95 20.81 -14.39 23.62
N THR A 96 20.53 -15.70 23.66
CA THR A 96 20.14 -16.47 22.50
C THR A 96 19.16 -15.59 21.72
N PRO A 97 19.42 -15.27 20.45
CA PRO A 97 18.45 -14.55 19.64
C PRO A 97 17.14 -15.32 19.81
N GLU A 98 16.17 -14.71 20.50
CA GLU A 98 14.82 -15.26 20.57
C GLU A 98 14.42 -15.39 19.11
N GLU A 99 14.45 -16.63 18.60
CA GLU A 99 13.86 -16.95 17.31
C GLU A 99 12.42 -16.45 17.42
N GLU A 100 12.13 -15.28 16.84
CA GLU A 100 10.79 -14.74 16.74
C GLU A 100 9.97 -15.78 16.00
N ILE A 101 9.31 -16.68 16.75
CA ILE A 101 8.42 -17.68 16.19
C ILE A 101 7.43 -16.88 15.33
N PRO A 102 7.36 -17.15 14.02
CA PRO A 102 6.53 -16.36 13.12
C PRO A 102 5.10 -16.39 13.67
N PHE A 103 4.62 -15.22 14.08
CA PHE A 103 3.34 -15.05 14.76
C PHE A 103 2.21 -15.42 13.80
N LYS A 104 1.89 -16.71 13.74
CA LYS A 104 0.81 -17.26 12.93
C LYS A 104 -0.39 -17.43 13.84
N ARG A 105 -1.40 -16.58 13.67
CA ARG A 105 -2.65 -16.72 14.42
C ARG A 105 -3.42 -17.95 13.97
N GLU A 106 -4.11 -18.58 14.91
CA GLU A 106 -5.13 -19.57 14.59
C GLU A 106 -6.41 -18.89 14.13
N LEU A 107 -6.98 -19.34 13.02
CA LEU A 107 -8.23 -18.79 12.48
C LEU A 107 -9.41 -19.43 13.22
N GLN A 108 -10.27 -18.60 13.80
CA GLN A 108 -11.46 -19.03 14.54
C GLN A 108 -12.75 -18.70 13.79
N ASN A 109 -13.81 -19.45 14.10
CA ASN A 109 -15.16 -19.29 13.53
C ASN A 109 -15.18 -19.22 11.99
N THR A 110 -14.43 -20.14 11.37
CA THR A 110 -14.29 -20.20 9.92
C THR A 110 -15.58 -20.64 9.25
N ARG A 111 -15.93 -19.99 8.14
CA ARG A 111 -17.02 -20.38 7.25
C ARG A 111 -16.65 -20.13 5.79
N GLU A 112 -17.27 -20.87 4.90
CA GLU A 112 -17.07 -20.69 3.46
C GLU A 112 -17.96 -19.57 2.91
N TYR A 113 -17.41 -18.78 2.01
CA TYR A 113 -18.09 -17.78 1.21
C TYR A 113 -17.83 -18.06 -0.27
N LYS A 114 -18.89 -18.26 -1.05
CA LYS A 114 -18.78 -18.43 -2.49
C LYS A 114 -18.74 -17.07 -3.20
N VAL A 115 -17.63 -16.77 -3.85
CA VAL A 115 -17.41 -15.53 -4.62
C VAL A 115 -18.48 -15.36 -5.68
N ARG A 116 -19.04 -14.16 -5.77
CA ARG A 116 -20.06 -13.78 -6.77
C ARG A 116 -19.45 -12.88 -7.84
N SER A 117 -20.12 -12.79 -8.98
CA SER A 117 -19.71 -11.85 -10.04
C SER A 117 -19.69 -10.42 -9.52
N GLY A 118 -18.55 -9.75 -9.71
CA GLY A 118 -18.32 -8.37 -9.25
C GLY A 118 -17.85 -8.25 -7.80
N ASP A 119 -17.71 -9.36 -7.07
CA ASP A 119 -17.05 -9.32 -5.76
C ASP A 119 -15.57 -8.93 -5.94
N THR A 120 -15.04 -8.22 -4.95
CA THR A 120 -13.61 -7.97 -4.76
C THR A 120 -13.25 -8.42 -3.35
N VAL A 121 -11.97 -8.71 -3.08
CA VAL A 121 -11.54 -9.11 -1.73
C VAL A 121 -11.93 -8.03 -0.71
N SER A 122 -11.62 -6.77 -1.00
CA SER A 122 -12.02 -5.64 -0.17
C SER A 122 -13.54 -5.50 -0.03
N GLY A 123 -14.31 -5.80 -1.07
CA GLY A 123 -15.77 -5.77 -1.03
C GLY A 123 -16.35 -6.86 -0.13
N ILE A 124 -15.78 -8.07 -0.19
CA ILE A 124 -16.12 -9.17 0.71
C ILE A 124 -15.78 -8.77 2.15
N THR A 125 -14.59 -8.23 2.41
CA THR A 125 -14.20 -7.75 3.74
C THR A 125 -15.15 -6.69 4.28
N VAL A 126 -15.58 -5.71 3.48
CA VAL A 126 -16.58 -4.71 3.91
C VAL A 126 -17.91 -5.38 4.23
N LYS A 127 -18.37 -6.30 3.38
CA LYS A 127 -19.63 -7.01 3.56
C LYS A 127 -19.63 -7.87 4.83
N GLU A 128 -18.53 -8.56 5.09
CA GLU A 128 -18.43 -9.55 6.16
C GLU A 128 -17.99 -8.96 7.49
N TRP A 129 -17.10 -7.97 7.45
CA TRP A 129 -16.45 -7.43 8.64
C TRP A 129 -16.77 -5.96 8.89
N GLY A 130 -17.42 -5.28 7.94
CA GLY A 130 -17.77 -3.86 8.04
C GLY A 130 -16.57 -2.91 7.95
N ASN A 131 -15.38 -3.41 7.64
CA ASN A 131 -14.15 -2.62 7.67
C ASN A 131 -13.24 -2.98 6.48
N VAL A 132 -13.13 -2.04 5.54
CA VAL A 132 -12.27 -2.22 4.35
C VAL A 132 -10.80 -2.39 4.71
N VAL A 133 -10.33 -1.79 5.81
CA VAL A 133 -8.91 -1.79 6.20
C VAL A 133 -8.39 -3.20 6.55
N LEU A 134 -9.29 -4.14 6.81
CA LEU A 134 -8.92 -5.51 7.15
C LEU A 134 -8.74 -6.41 5.92
N TRP A 135 -8.90 -5.89 4.70
CA TRP A 135 -8.89 -6.73 3.51
C TRP A 135 -7.58 -7.51 3.26
N PRO A 136 -6.37 -7.00 3.58
CA PRO A 136 -5.13 -7.78 3.37
C PRO A 136 -5.06 -8.99 4.28
N ASP A 137 -5.65 -8.90 5.48
CA ASP A 137 -5.73 -10.01 6.42
C ASP A 137 -6.62 -11.13 5.85
N LEU A 138 -7.74 -10.81 5.21
CA LEU A 138 -8.53 -11.80 4.47
C LEU A 138 -7.72 -12.44 3.35
N TYR A 139 -6.98 -11.63 2.59
CA TYR A 139 -6.20 -12.07 1.44
C TYR A 139 -5.08 -13.05 1.80
N VAL A 140 -4.22 -12.65 2.73
CA VAL A 140 -3.04 -13.42 3.09
C VAL A 140 -3.40 -14.77 3.71
N ASN A 141 -4.50 -14.84 4.46
CA ASN A 141 -4.95 -16.07 5.12
C ASN A 141 -5.69 -17.04 4.17
N ASN A 142 -6.21 -16.56 3.04
CA ASN A 142 -6.87 -17.43 2.05
C ASN A 142 -5.90 -18.10 1.07
N GLN A 143 -4.60 -17.75 1.11
CA GLN A 143 -3.54 -18.37 0.29
C GLN A 143 -3.93 -18.53 -1.18
N TRP A 144 -4.49 -17.46 -1.77
CA TRP A 144 -4.92 -17.50 -3.16
C TRP A 144 -3.77 -17.87 -4.11
N ILE A 145 -4.11 -18.60 -5.17
CA ILE A 145 -3.17 -19.11 -6.17
C ILE A 145 -2.69 -18.02 -7.15
N TYR A 146 -3.32 -16.84 -7.14
CA TYR A 146 -3.00 -15.75 -8.05
C TYR A 146 -2.11 -14.73 -7.38
N ASP A 147 -1.07 -14.31 -8.10
CA ASP A 147 -0.18 -13.24 -7.68
C ASP A 147 -0.83 -11.85 -7.73
N ASP A 148 -1.99 -11.72 -8.39
CA ASP A 148 -2.76 -10.48 -8.46
C ASP A 148 -3.85 -10.43 -7.39
N PRO A 149 -3.73 -9.57 -6.36
CA PRO A 149 -4.73 -9.49 -5.29
C PRO A 149 -6.09 -8.97 -5.74
N ASP A 150 -6.16 -8.32 -6.92
CA ASP A 150 -7.42 -7.87 -7.52
C ASP A 150 -8.14 -9.00 -8.29
N LEU A 151 -7.49 -10.16 -8.49
CA LEU A 151 -8.04 -11.29 -9.23
C LEU A 151 -8.69 -12.31 -8.30
N ILE A 152 -10.02 -12.26 -8.21
CA ILE A 152 -10.85 -13.34 -7.64
C ILE A 152 -11.93 -13.73 -8.64
N LEU A 153 -12.21 -15.03 -8.78
CA LEU A 153 -13.13 -15.52 -9.80
C LEU A 153 -14.49 -15.92 -9.20
N PRO A 154 -15.60 -15.63 -9.89
CA PRO A 154 -16.92 -16.08 -9.46
C PRO A 154 -16.96 -17.61 -9.31
N GLY A 155 -17.49 -18.07 -8.18
CA GLY A 155 -17.58 -19.48 -7.83
C GLY A 155 -16.46 -20.00 -6.94
N GLU A 156 -15.35 -19.27 -6.79
CA GLU A 156 -14.29 -19.60 -5.84
C GLU A 156 -14.79 -19.55 -4.39
N ILE A 157 -14.12 -20.31 -3.53
CA ILE A 157 -14.43 -20.36 -2.10
C ILE A 157 -13.40 -19.52 -1.34
N VAL A 158 -13.92 -18.59 -0.53
CA VAL A 158 -13.15 -17.80 0.44
C VAL A 158 -13.51 -18.30 1.83
N VAL A 159 -12.52 -18.62 2.63
CA VAL A 159 -12.68 -18.86 4.05
C VAL A 159 -12.74 -17.51 4.76
N VAL A 160 -13.93 -17.19 5.27
CA VAL A 160 -14.18 -16.04 6.15
C VAL A 160 -14.07 -16.52 7.59
N PHE A 161 -13.45 -15.72 8.43
CA PHE A 161 -13.14 -16.05 9.83
C PHE A 161 -13.29 -14.80 10.70
N ASP A 162 -12.99 -14.94 11.99
CA ASP A 162 -13.00 -13.83 12.93
C ASP A 162 -12.01 -12.73 12.55
N LYS A 163 -12.56 -11.53 12.35
CA LYS A 163 -11.78 -10.35 12.01
C LYS A 163 -10.88 -9.92 13.16
N LEU A 164 -9.76 -9.28 12.85
CA LEU A 164 -8.95 -8.60 13.86
C LEU A 164 -9.77 -7.52 14.60
N GLY A 165 -9.52 -7.33 15.89
CA GLY A 165 -10.22 -6.34 16.72
C GLY A 165 -11.63 -6.75 17.15
N MET A 166 -11.97 -8.06 17.17
CA MET A 166 -13.25 -8.63 17.61
C MET A 166 -14.01 -7.80 18.67
N GLY A 167 -15.04 -7.04 18.26
CA GLY A 167 -15.91 -6.26 19.15
C GLY A 167 -15.26 -5.04 19.82
N ARG A 168 -13.97 -4.78 19.58
CA ARG A 168 -13.22 -3.63 20.07
C ARG A 168 -13.18 -2.52 19.03
N SER A 169 -13.05 -1.29 19.49
CA SER A 169 -12.85 -0.12 18.62
C SER A 169 -11.43 -0.08 18.05
N GLU A 170 -10.47 -0.72 18.72
CA GLU A 170 -9.04 -0.62 18.43
C GLU A 170 -8.37 -2.00 18.39
N LEU A 171 -7.38 -2.14 17.49
CA LEU A 171 -6.53 -3.32 17.36
C LEU A 171 -5.47 -3.34 18.47
N THR A 172 -5.06 -4.52 18.95
CA THR A 172 -3.87 -4.64 19.80
C THR A 172 -2.59 -4.37 19.00
N ALA A 173 -1.48 -4.15 19.70
CA ALA A 173 -0.17 -4.01 19.05
C ALA A 173 0.19 -5.23 18.17
N ASP A 174 -0.10 -6.44 18.63
CA ASP A 174 0.14 -7.67 17.85
C ASP A 174 -0.76 -7.77 16.62
N GLU A 175 -2.04 -7.37 16.74
CA GLU A 175 -2.97 -7.32 15.60
C GLU A 175 -2.55 -6.24 14.58
N ILE A 176 -2.02 -5.10 15.06
CA ILE A 176 -1.44 -4.06 14.20
C ILE A 176 -0.21 -4.59 13.47
N LYS A 177 0.72 -5.27 14.18
CA LYS A 177 1.91 -5.90 13.57
C LYS A 177 1.48 -6.92 12.50
N LEU A 178 0.54 -7.82 12.84
CA LEU A 178 -0.02 -8.80 11.90
C LEU A 178 -0.61 -8.16 10.64
N LEU A 179 -1.49 -7.18 10.83
CA LEU A 179 -2.16 -6.52 9.72
C LEU A 179 -1.16 -5.75 8.86
N SER A 180 -0.17 -5.10 9.49
CA SER A 180 0.91 -4.39 8.80
C SER A 180 1.76 -5.33 7.94
N GLU A 181 2.11 -6.51 8.46
CA GLU A 181 2.80 -7.55 7.67
C GLU A 181 1.95 -8.02 6.48
N ALA A 182 0.64 -8.19 6.66
CA ALA A 182 -0.26 -8.53 5.56
C ALA A 182 -0.30 -7.43 4.49
N TYR A 183 -0.28 -6.16 4.89
CA TYR A 183 -0.16 -5.02 3.99
C TYR A 183 1.14 -5.04 3.20
N ILE A 184 2.29 -5.31 3.84
CA ILE A 184 3.57 -5.42 3.12
C ILE A 184 3.54 -6.58 2.12
N LYS A 185 3.01 -7.74 2.52
CA LYS A 185 2.92 -8.90 1.61
C LYS A 185 2.11 -8.57 0.35
N VAL A 186 0.96 -7.92 0.51
CA VAL A 186 0.12 -7.47 -0.61
C VAL A 186 0.80 -6.38 -1.45
N TYR A 187 1.48 -5.43 -0.80
CA TYR A 187 2.27 -4.41 -1.51
C TYR A 187 3.32 -5.06 -2.42
N THR A 188 4.06 -6.05 -1.91
CA THR A 188 5.08 -6.77 -2.68
C THR A 188 4.48 -7.45 -3.91
N LEU A 189 3.29 -8.05 -3.79
CA LEU A 189 2.58 -8.64 -4.93
C LEU A 189 2.24 -7.59 -5.99
N TYR A 190 1.66 -6.45 -5.59
CA TYR A 190 1.40 -5.38 -6.55
C TYR A 190 2.66 -4.80 -7.19
N ALA A 191 3.77 -4.71 -6.44
CA ALA A 191 5.04 -4.25 -6.96
C ALA A 191 5.59 -5.19 -8.05
N GLN A 192 5.44 -6.51 -7.87
CA GLN A 192 5.86 -7.52 -8.85
C GLN A 192 5.08 -7.46 -10.18
N LEU A 193 3.81 -7.03 -10.13
CA LEU A 193 2.95 -6.86 -11.33
C LEU A 193 3.31 -5.62 -12.17
N GLY A 194 4.20 -4.77 -11.65
CA GLY A 194 4.75 -3.62 -12.37
C GLY A 194 3.81 -2.41 -12.49
N PRO A 195 4.14 -1.45 -13.37
CA PRO A 195 3.54 -0.12 -13.36
C PRO A 195 2.02 -0.07 -13.56
N LYS A 196 1.43 -1.09 -14.20
CA LYS A 196 -0.03 -1.19 -14.42
C LYS A 196 -0.81 -1.29 -13.10
N ARG A 197 -0.17 -1.72 -12.01
CA ARG A 197 -0.77 -1.86 -10.68
C ARG A 197 -0.31 -0.79 -9.69
N ASN A 198 0.36 0.28 -10.14
CA ASN A 198 0.82 1.36 -9.26
C ASN A 198 -0.31 2.00 -8.46
N ALA A 199 -1.50 2.18 -9.05
CA ALA A 199 -2.65 2.73 -8.33
C ALA A 199 -3.08 1.82 -7.16
N SER A 200 -3.23 0.51 -7.38
CA SER A 200 -3.56 -0.47 -6.33
C SER A 200 -2.47 -0.54 -5.26
N LYS A 201 -1.20 -0.47 -5.68
CA LYS A 201 -0.03 -0.43 -4.80
C LYS A 201 -0.05 0.78 -3.85
N TRP A 202 -0.20 1.99 -4.39
CA TRP A 202 -0.24 3.22 -3.58
C TRP A 202 -1.50 3.31 -2.72
N TYR A 203 -2.64 2.83 -3.22
CA TYR A 203 -3.86 2.71 -2.43
C TYR A 203 -3.65 1.79 -1.22
N THR A 204 -2.99 0.65 -1.42
CA THR A 204 -2.65 -0.32 -0.36
C THR A 204 -1.80 0.33 0.73
N LEU A 205 -0.73 1.03 0.35
CA LEU A 205 0.13 1.77 1.28
C LEU A 205 -0.62 2.91 2.00
N GLY A 206 -1.49 3.63 1.30
CA GLY A 206 -2.31 4.68 1.89
C GLY A 206 -3.29 4.17 2.95
N LEU A 207 -3.82 2.95 2.77
CA LEU A 207 -4.62 2.28 3.80
C LEU A 207 -3.77 1.79 4.97
N ALA A 208 -2.54 1.31 4.72
CA ALA A 208 -1.64 0.86 5.77
C ALA A 208 -1.33 1.98 6.79
N LEU A 209 -1.17 3.23 6.33
CA LEU A 209 -1.01 4.40 7.20
C LEU A 209 -2.20 4.68 8.13
N ARG A 210 -3.39 4.11 7.86
CA ARG A 210 -4.55 4.21 8.75
C ARG A 210 -4.52 3.17 9.88
N VAL A 211 -3.78 2.08 9.66
CA VAL A 211 -3.56 1.03 10.67
C VAL A 211 -2.41 1.43 11.58
N GLU A 212 -1.28 1.80 10.96
CA GLU A 212 -0.05 2.14 11.64
C GLU A 212 0.45 3.50 11.10
N PRO A 213 0.29 4.60 11.83
CA PRO A 213 0.74 5.93 11.37
C PRO A 213 2.24 6.00 11.10
N ARG A 214 3.05 5.15 11.75
CA ARG A 214 4.50 5.04 11.56
C ARG A 214 4.91 3.95 10.55
N PHE A 215 3.98 3.53 9.68
CA PHE A 215 4.19 2.38 8.80
C PHE A 215 5.42 2.54 7.90
N PHE A 216 5.66 3.74 7.37
CA PHE A 216 6.82 3.99 6.50
C PHE A 216 8.14 4.09 7.27
N GLU A 217 8.12 4.42 8.55
CA GLU A 217 9.31 4.42 9.40
C GLU A 217 9.68 2.98 9.82
N ILE A 218 8.67 2.14 10.07
CA ILE A 218 8.87 0.74 10.49
C ILE A 218 9.29 -0.15 9.32
N TYR A 219 8.71 0.07 8.13
CA TYR A 219 8.89 -0.79 6.96
C TYR A 219 9.64 -0.12 5.79
N ALA A 220 10.44 0.92 6.07
CA ALA A 220 11.14 1.71 5.06
C ALA A 220 12.04 0.85 4.14
N ASP A 221 12.68 -0.17 4.69
CA ASP A 221 13.59 -1.09 4.02
C ASP A 221 12.89 -2.06 3.06
N ARG A 222 11.57 -2.24 3.22
CA ARG A 222 10.73 -3.18 2.46
C ARG A 222 9.85 -2.51 1.41
N ILE A 223 9.89 -1.18 1.30
CA ILE A 223 9.04 -0.39 0.38
C ILE A 223 9.96 0.47 -0.50
N ASP A 224 9.69 0.51 -1.81
CA ASP A 224 10.40 1.41 -2.71
C ASP A 224 10.25 2.88 -2.24
N PRO A 225 11.36 3.61 -2.00
CA PRO A 225 11.30 5.00 -1.54
C PRO A 225 10.45 5.91 -2.43
N ARG A 226 10.35 5.62 -3.74
CA ARG A 226 9.52 6.38 -4.69
C ARG A 226 8.03 6.17 -4.42
N ASP A 227 7.63 4.98 -4.00
CA ASP A 227 6.24 4.70 -3.63
C ASP A 227 5.87 5.39 -2.32
N ILE A 228 6.79 5.42 -1.34
CA ILE A 228 6.63 6.18 -0.10
C ILE A 228 6.37 7.66 -0.41
N GLU A 229 7.21 8.27 -1.23
CA GLU A 229 7.10 9.68 -1.58
C GLU A 229 5.80 9.97 -2.35
N MET A 230 5.43 9.10 -3.29
CA MET A 230 4.16 9.22 -4.00
C MET A 230 2.96 9.23 -3.05
N VAL A 231 2.90 8.30 -2.08
CA VAL A 231 1.80 8.22 -1.13
C VAL A 231 1.77 9.44 -0.19
N ARG A 232 2.94 9.94 0.24
CA ARG A 232 3.05 11.18 1.02
C ARG A 232 2.49 12.37 0.25
N SER A 233 2.87 12.53 -1.02
CA SER A 233 2.35 13.57 -1.91
C SER A 233 0.83 13.50 -2.09
N LEU A 234 0.28 12.31 -2.35
CA LEU A 234 -1.17 12.11 -2.47
C LEU A 234 -1.91 12.49 -1.19
N ASN A 235 -1.38 12.11 -0.03
CA ASN A 235 -1.96 12.45 1.27
C ASN A 235 -1.88 13.96 1.57
N GLN A 236 -0.80 14.62 1.20
CA GLN A 236 -0.67 16.08 1.35
C GLN A 236 -1.69 16.82 0.46
N GLN A 237 -1.84 16.40 -0.79
CA GLN A 237 -2.84 16.95 -1.71
C GLN A 237 -4.26 16.75 -1.17
N ALA A 238 -4.59 15.56 -0.67
CA ALA A 238 -5.89 15.27 -0.08
C ALA A 238 -6.18 16.13 1.17
N LYS A 239 -5.17 16.48 1.96
CA LYS A 239 -5.31 17.40 3.10
C LYS A 239 -5.55 18.84 2.65
N ALA A 240 -4.90 19.29 1.58
CA ALA A 240 -5.06 20.64 1.05
C ALA A 240 -6.45 20.91 0.44
N LEU A 241 -7.18 19.86 0.07
CA LEU A 241 -8.53 19.96 -0.49
C LEU A 241 -9.67 19.94 0.55
N ARG A 242 -9.35 19.75 1.84
CA ARG A 242 -10.33 19.74 2.94
C ARG A 242 -10.39 21.10 3.62
#